data_AF-A0A1Z4N601-F1
#
_entry.id   AF-A0A1Z4N601-F1
#
_cell.length_a   1.000
_cell.length_b   1.000
_cell.length_c   1.000
_cell.angle_alpha   90.00
_cell.angle_beta   90.00
_cell.angle_gamma   90.00
#
_symmetry.space_group_name_H-M   'P 1'
#
loop_
_entity.id
_entity.type
_entity.pdbx_description
1 polymer ?
#
loop_
_entity_poly.entity_id
_entity_poly.type
_entity_poly.pdbx_seq_one_letter_code
_entity_poly.pdbx_strand_id
1 'polypeptide(L)'
;MTASQNHSVPQALTNETQKVVEAFNKLDTDAKLAWFYFVYEKMGDSITPAAPAAAEPNLAPILLGDYLDLSDEEQLTIMRQIVNCEDSDYSRAYGALKENNQLLVWYAWAVAMGDKVVDLPDNYETTDTMDNLLSQIEGLEFEQQMSVMRTIVGNMGYSDVKPVETQAQTGKTPSL
;
A
#
# COMPACT_ATOMS: atom_id res chain seq x y z
N MET A 1 30.36 25.25 -19.81
CA MET A 1 30.37 24.08 -18.91
C MET A 1 29.02 24.06 -18.20
N THR A 2 28.08 23.29 -18.72
CA THR A 2 26.68 23.22 -18.26
C THR A 2 26.58 22.14 -17.17
N ALA A 3 26.51 22.56 -15.91
CA ALA A 3 26.10 21.69 -14.82
C ALA A 3 24.59 21.91 -14.60
N SER A 4 23.77 21.05 -15.21
CA SER A 4 22.35 20.93 -14.90
C SER A 4 22.09 19.56 -14.34
N GLN A 5 22.08 19.44 -13.01
CA GLN A 5 21.44 18.35 -12.29
C GLN A 5 20.95 18.90 -10.95
N ASN A 6 19.77 19.51 -10.95
CA ASN A 6 18.95 19.63 -9.75
C ASN A 6 17.55 19.20 -10.16
N HIS A 7 17.35 17.88 -10.17
CA HIS A 7 16.03 17.30 -10.32
C HIS A 7 15.43 17.24 -8.91
N SER A 8 14.63 18.25 -8.57
CA SER A 8 13.70 18.16 -7.44
C SER A 8 12.59 17.20 -7.83
N VAL A 9 12.89 15.92 -7.71
CA VAL A 9 11.91 14.85 -7.66
C VAL A 9 11.15 15.02 -6.32
N PRO A 10 9.82 14.92 -6.25
CA PRO A 10 9.07 14.98 -4.99
C PRO A 10 9.37 13.75 -4.14
N GLN A 11 10.56 13.70 -3.52
CA GLN A 11 11.16 12.51 -2.89
C GLN A 11 10.76 11.20 -3.60
N ALA A 12 10.75 11.23 -4.95
CA ALA A 12 9.97 10.26 -5.71
C ALA A 12 10.81 9.04 -6.05
N LEU A 13 10.05 7.98 -6.25
CA LEU A 13 10.51 6.67 -6.66
C LEU A 13 11.67 6.80 -7.64
N THR A 14 12.80 6.22 -7.26
CA THR A 14 13.88 5.86 -8.18
C THR A 14 13.35 4.92 -9.29
N ASN A 15 14.09 4.81 -10.39
CA ASN A 15 13.78 3.85 -11.45
C ASN A 15 13.62 2.41 -10.94
N GLU A 16 14.34 2.04 -9.88
CA GLU A 16 14.25 0.71 -9.27
C GLU A 16 12.94 0.54 -8.50
N THR A 17 12.61 1.49 -7.63
CA THR A 17 11.34 1.49 -6.88
C THR A 17 10.11 1.58 -7.78
N GLN A 18 10.19 2.28 -8.92
CA GLN A 18 9.08 2.35 -9.88
C GLN A 18 8.82 0.99 -10.54
N LYS A 19 9.87 0.22 -10.85
CA LYS A 19 9.71 -1.14 -11.41
C LYS A 19 8.99 -2.07 -10.45
N VAL A 20 9.23 -1.93 -9.14
CA VAL A 20 8.53 -2.71 -8.12
C VAL A 20 7.04 -2.38 -8.12
N VAL A 21 6.68 -1.10 -8.14
CA VAL A 21 5.27 -0.67 -8.22
C VAL A 21 4.60 -1.17 -9.52
N GLU A 22 5.30 -1.08 -10.66
CA GLU A 22 4.78 -1.57 -11.94
C GLU A 22 4.61 -3.08 -11.98
N ALA A 23 5.53 -3.83 -11.37
CA ALA A 23 5.43 -5.29 -11.26
C ALA A 23 4.28 -5.70 -10.34
N PHE A 24 4.13 -5.02 -9.19
CA PHE A 24 2.99 -5.19 -8.30
C PHE A 24 1.66 -4.94 -9.02
N ASN A 25 1.55 -3.87 -9.81
CA ASN A 25 0.31 -3.52 -10.51
C ASN A 25 -0.15 -4.58 -11.52
N LYS A 26 0.77 -5.41 -12.04
CA LYS A 26 0.48 -6.50 -12.98
C LYS A 26 -0.07 -7.76 -12.30
N LEU A 27 0.07 -7.88 -10.98
CA LEU A 27 -0.55 -8.97 -10.23
C LEU A 27 -2.08 -8.86 -10.30
N ASP A 28 -2.75 -10.00 -10.31
CA ASP A 28 -4.19 -10.05 -10.07
C ASP A 28 -4.52 -9.66 -8.61
N THR A 29 -5.80 -9.43 -8.33
CA THR A 29 -6.26 -8.92 -7.03
C THR A 29 -5.85 -9.83 -5.87
N ASP A 30 -5.99 -11.15 -6.01
CA ASP A 30 -5.69 -12.09 -4.94
C ASP A 30 -4.17 -12.23 -4.75
N ALA A 31 -3.41 -12.20 -5.84
CA ALA A 31 -1.96 -12.12 -5.78
C ALA A 31 -1.48 -10.83 -5.09
N LYS A 32 -2.13 -9.68 -5.31
CA LYS A 32 -1.79 -8.44 -4.58
C LYS A 32 -2.02 -8.57 -3.08
N LEU A 33 -3.12 -9.21 -2.67
CA LEU A 33 -3.43 -9.45 -1.25
C LEU A 33 -2.42 -10.40 -0.61
N ALA A 34 -2.11 -11.52 -1.27
CA ALA A 34 -1.10 -12.45 -0.80
C ALA A 34 0.29 -11.81 -0.71
N TRP A 35 0.65 -10.94 -1.67
CA TRP A 35 1.91 -10.21 -1.62
C TRP A 35 2.05 -9.34 -0.36
N PHE A 36 0.99 -8.64 0.05
CA PHE A 36 1.02 -7.86 1.30
C PHE A 36 1.31 -8.73 2.52
N TYR A 37 0.67 -9.90 2.59
CA TYR A 37 0.92 -10.85 3.67
C TYR A 37 2.37 -11.34 3.68
N PHE A 38 2.90 -11.78 2.53
CA PHE A 38 4.29 -12.25 2.46
C PHE A 38 5.32 -11.15 2.74
N VAL A 39 5.06 -9.91 2.34
CA VAL A 39 5.89 -8.76 2.73
C VAL A 39 5.83 -8.57 4.25
N TYR A 40 4.67 -8.68 4.88
CA TYR A 40 4.55 -8.64 6.33
C TYR A 40 5.29 -9.81 7.01
N GLU A 41 5.17 -11.04 6.53
CA GLU A 41 5.91 -12.16 7.12
C GLU A 41 7.42 -11.99 7.03
N LYS A 42 7.92 -11.51 5.87
CA LYS A 42 9.36 -11.35 5.63
C LYS A 42 9.95 -10.10 6.29
N MET A 43 9.19 -9.00 6.29
CA MET A 43 9.69 -7.66 6.57
C MET A 43 8.92 -6.95 7.69
N GLY A 44 7.93 -7.62 8.28
CA GLY A 44 7.06 -7.11 9.33
C GLY A 44 7.86 -6.48 10.45
N ASP A 45 8.80 -7.20 11.05
CA ASP A 45 9.63 -6.70 12.15
C ASP A 45 10.40 -5.41 11.84
N SER A 46 10.76 -5.17 10.56
CA SER A 46 11.48 -3.96 10.13
C SER A 46 10.55 -2.79 9.82
N ILE A 47 9.32 -3.06 9.35
CA ILE A 47 8.30 -2.05 9.01
C ILE A 47 7.48 -1.65 10.27
N THR A 48 7.34 -2.58 11.22
CA THR A 48 6.56 -2.46 12.47
C THR A 48 6.92 -1.26 13.36
N PRO A 49 8.19 -0.81 13.48
CA PRO A 49 8.50 0.34 14.34
C PRO A 49 8.05 1.69 13.76
N ALA A 50 7.89 1.80 12.43
CA ALA A 50 7.65 3.07 11.75
C ALA A 50 6.18 3.40 11.49
N ALA A 51 5.30 2.40 11.41
CA ALA A 51 3.87 2.59 11.10
C ALA A 51 3.00 3.04 12.31
N PRO A 52 3.13 2.47 13.53
CA PRO A 52 2.30 2.84 14.67
C PRO A 52 2.61 4.23 15.22
N ALA A 53 3.88 4.68 15.14
CA ALA A 53 4.30 5.96 15.71
C ALA A 53 3.73 7.19 14.98
N ALA A 54 3.27 7.03 13.73
CA ALA A 54 2.77 8.12 12.89
C ALA A 54 1.26 8.03 12.57
N ALA A 55 0.58 6.99 13.05
CA ALA A 55 -0.80 6.70 12.69
C ALA A 55 -1.76 6.96 13.86
N GLU A 56 -2.97 7.41 13.54
CA GLU A 56 -4.04 7.65 14.51
C GLU A 56 -5.11 6.55 14.34
N PRO A 57 -5.13 5.50 15.18
CA PRO A 57 -6.06 4.37 15.04
C PRO A 57 -7.54 4.77 15.07
N ASN A 58 -7.85 5.90 15.72
CA ASN A 58 -9.21 6.44 15.80
C ASN A 58 -9.74 7.02 14.47
N LEU A 59 -8.90 7.16 13.43
CA LEU A 59 -9.31 7.74 12.16
C LEU A 59 -10.09 6.77 11.26
N ALA A 60 -10.08 5.46 11.55
CA ALA A 60 -10.67 4.46 10.68
C ALA A 60 -11.45 3.38 11.46
N PRO A 61 -12.44 3.74 12.29
CA PRO A 61 -13.17 2.78 13.13
C PRO A 61 -13.84 1.67 12.31
N ILE A 62 -14.32 2.00 11.11
CA ILE A 62 -14.92 1.00 10.21
C ILE A 62 -13.89 -0.02 9.70
N LEU A 63 -12.63 0.37 9.49
CA LEU A 63 -11.58 -0.51 8.94
C LEU A 63 -10.79 -1.28 10.02
N LEU A 64 -10.64 -0.70 11.21
CA LEU A 64 -9.85 -1.26 12.31
C LEU A 64 -10.70 -1.76 13.49
N GLY A 65 -12.02 -1.60 13.40
CA GLY A 65 -13.00 -2.06 14.40
C GLY A 65 -14.06 -2.91 13.72
N ASP A 66 -15.06 -2.27 13.09
CA ASP A 66 -16.24 -2.95 12.54
C ASP A 66 -15.87 -4.08 11.56
N TYR A 67 -14.85 -3.87 10.73
CA TYR A 67 -14.31 -4.86 9.80
C TYR A 67 -13.89 -6.19 10.47
N LEU A 68 -13.34 -6.14 11.69
CA LEU A 68 -12.84 -7.31 12.41
C LEU A 68 -13.95 -8.22 12.95
N ASP A 69 -15.20 -7.73 12.96
CA ASP A 69 -16.38 -8.48 13.39
C ASP A 69 -17.15 -9.10 12.21
N LEU A 70 -16.70 -8.88 10.96
CA LEU A 70 -17.30 -9.44 9.75
C LEU A 70 -16.90 -10.90 9.51
N SER A 71 -17.65 -11.58 8.64
CA SER A 71 -17.26 -12.93 8.18
C SER A 71 -16.08 -12.90 7.22
N ASP A 72 -15.33 -14.01 7.13
CA ASP A 72 -14.18 -14.15 6.24
C ASP A 72 -14.48 -13.79 4.77
N GLU A 73 -15.67 -14.16 4.29
CA GLU A 73 -16.12 -13.86 2.91
C GLU A 73 -16.32 -12.35 2.70
N GLU A 74 -16.94 -11.67 3.66
CA GLU A 74 -17.14 -10.22 3.64
C GLU A 74 -15.80 -9.48 3.74
N GLN A 75 -14.92 -9.93 4.63
CA GLN A 75 -13.58 -9.39 4.81
C GLN A 75 -12.76 -9.46 3.53
N LEU A 76 -12.73 -10.64 2.89
CA LEU A 76 -12.03 -10.85 1.63
C LEU A 76 -12.64 -10.00 0.51
N THR A 77 -13.97 -9.89 0.45
CA THR A 77 -14.66 -9.04 -0.51
C THR A 77 -14.27 -7.58 -0.35
N ILE A 78 -14.23 -7.07 0.87
CA ILE A 78 -13.82 -5.68 1.17
C ILE A 78 -12.35 -5.44 0.78
N MET A 79 -11.45 -6.37 1.11
CA MET A 79 -10.04 -6.27 0.71
C MET A 79 -9.90 -6.17 -0.81
N ARG A 80 -10.63 -7.02 -1.56
CA ARG A 80 -10.66 -6.99 -3.03
C ARG A 80 -11.22 -5.68 -3.57
N GLN A 81 -12.32 -5.18 -2.99
CA GLN A 81 -12.91 -3.89 -3.38
C GLN A 81 -11.93 -2.73 -3.22
N ILE A 82 -11.19 -2.69 -2.12
CA ILE A 82 -10.18 -1.66 -1.88
C ILE A 82 -9.05 -1.77 -2.92
N VAL A 83 -8.52 -2.96 -3.15
CA VAL A 83 -7.45 -3.18 -4.15
C VAL A 83 -7.91 -2.81 -5.57
N ASN A 84 -9.17 -3.07 -5.91
CA ASN A 84 -9.76 -2.78 -7.22
C ASN A 84 -10.27 -1.33 -7.36
N CYS A 85 -10.13 -0.51 -6.33
CA CYS A 85 -10.67 0.86 -6.28
C CYS A 85 -12.18 0.91 -6.56
N GLU A 86 -12.92 -0.10 -6.09
CA GLU A 86 -14.37 -0.16 -6.26
C GLU A 86 -15.07 0.87 -5.37
N ASP A 87 -16.20 1.38 -5.85
CA ASP A 87 -16.96 2.39 -5.12
C ASP A 87 -17.84 1.76 -4.02
N SER A 88 -17.24 1.49 -2.87
CA SER A 88 -17.90 0.95 -1.68
C SER A 88 -17.63 1.82 -0.45
N ASP A 89 -18.43 1.64 0.61
CA ASP A 89 -18.28 2.42 1.84
C ASP A 89 -16.90 2.21 2.49
N TYR A 90 -16.38 0.98 2.44
CA TYR A 90 -15.02 0.65 2.93
C TYR A 90 -13.93 1.23 2.04
N SER A 91 -14.09 1.18 0.71
CA SER A 91 -13.14 1.80 -0.22
C SER A 91 -13.08 3.32 -0.07
N ARG A 92 -14.22 3.97 0.16
CA ARG A 92 -14.29 5.42 0.45
C ARG A 92 -13.65 5.76 1.80
N ALA A 93 -13.96 4.98 2.84
CA ALA A 93 -13.35 5.16 4.14
C ALA A 93 -11.82 5.03 4.06
N TYR A 94 -11.33 4.03 3.32
CA TYR A 94 -9.91 3.83 3.08
C TYR A 94 -9.29 4.96 2.25
N GLY A 95 -9.95 5.39 1.16
CA GLY A 95 -9.47 6.46 0.28
C GLY A 95 -9.44 7.84 0.94
N ALA A 96 -10.17 8.03 2.05
CA ALA A 96 -10.13 9.25 2.85
C ALA A 96 -8.92 9.32 3.81
N LEU A 97 -8.19 8.22 3.99
CA LEU A 97 -7.00 8.17 4.84
C LEU A 97 -5.75 8.70 4.12
N LYS A 98 -4.81 9.23 4.90
CA LYS A 98 -3.45 9.51 4.41
C LYS A 98 -2.66 8.21 4.22
N GLU A 99 -1.63 8.22 3.38
CA GLU A 99 -0.87 7.03 2.96
C GLU A 99 -0.28 6.24 4.15
N ASN A 100 0.16 6.92 5.21
CA ASN A 100 0.64 6.25 6.42
C ASN A 100 -0.46 5.48 7.16
N ASN A 101 -1.67 6.03 7.21
CA ASN A 101 -2.81 5.37 7.84
C ASN A 101 -3.34 4.24 6.97
N GLN A 102 -3.30 4.38 5.64
CA GLN A 102 -3.60 3.30 4.71
C GLN A 102 -2.64 2.13 4.88
N LEU A 103 -1.33 2.40 5.01
CA LEU A 103 -0.34 1.37 5.31
C LEU A 103 -0.59 0.70 6.67
N LEU A 104 -1.01 1.46 7.69
CA LEU A 104 -1.38 0.90 8.99
C LEU A 104 -2.53 -0.10 8.87
N VAL A 105 -3.55 0.19 8.06
CA VAL A 105 -4.70 -0.71 7.87
C VAL A 105 -4.24 -2.08 7.38
N TRP A 106 -3.44 -2.12 6.30
CA TRP A 106 -2.91 -3.37 5.77
C TRP A 106 -2.03 -4.13 6.78
N TYR A 107 -1.21 -3.40 7.55
CA TYR A 107 -0.40 -4.00 8.60
C TYR A 107 -1.26 -4.60 9.72
N ALA A 108 -2.26 -3.86 10.21
CA ALA A 108 -3.15 -4.33 11.27
C ALA A 108 -3.95 -5.56 10.83
N TRP A 109 -4.41 -5.59 9.58
CA TRP A 109 -5.06 -6.77 9.02
C TRP A 109 -4.12 -7.96 8.95
N ALA A 110 -2.89 -7.79 8.44
CA ALA A 110 -1.91 -8.87 8.36
C ALA A 110 -1.55 -9.45 9.75
N VAL A 111 -1.40 -8.62 10.77
CA VAL A 111 -1.19 -9.08 12.17
C VAL A 111 -2.36 -9.90 12.70
N ALA A 112 -3.58 -9.59 12.25
CA ALA A 112 -4.81 -10.22 12.72
C ALA A 112 -5.26 -11.42 11.85
N MET A 113 -4.56 -11.73 10.76
CA MET A 113 -4.86 -12.86 9.90
C MET A 113 -4.78 -14.18 10.67
N GLY A 114 -5.78 -15.04 10.48
CA GLY A 114 -5.92 -16.32 11.18
C GLY A 114 -6.59 -16.26 12.56
N ASP A 115 -6.76 -15.07 13.16
CA ASP A 115 -7.54 -14.87 14.39
C ASP A 115 -8.83 -14.08 14.14
N LYS A 116 -8.70 -12.89 13.54
CA LYS A 116 -9.82 -11.96 13.29
C LYS A 116 -9.98 -11.55 11.84
N VAL A 117 -8.95 -11.76 11.03
CA VAL A 117 -8.97 -11.48 9.60
C VAL A 117 -8.81 -12.79 8.84
N VAL A 118 -9.55 -12.95 7.75
CA VAL A 118 -9.42 -14.08 6.82
C VAL A 118 -7.96 -14.35 6.46
N ASP A 119 -7.53 -15.60 6.64
CA ASP A 119 -6.17 -16.03 6.37
C ASP A 119 -5.97 -16.39 4.88
N LEU A 120 -4.71 -16.54 4.46
CA LEU A 120 -4.41 -17.18 3.19
C LEU A 120 -4.86 -18.65 3.22
N PRO A 121 -5.34 -19.19 2.09
CA PRO A 121 -5.67 -20.60 2.04
C PRO A 121 -4.39 -21.45 2.15
N ASP A 122 -4.44 -22.56 2.90
CA ASP A 122 -3.30 -23.45 3.15
C ASP A 122 -2.59 -23.96 1.87
N ASN A 123 -3.30 -23.96 0.75
CA ASN A 123 -2.80 -24.39 -0.56
C ASN A 123 -2.42 -23.23 -1.49
N TYR A 124 -2.21 -22.02 -0.95
CA TYR A 124 -1.73 -20.90 -1.74
C TYR A 124 -0.28 -21.13 -2.17
N GLU A 125 -0.05 -21.25 -3.48
CA GLU A 125 1.29 -21.38 -4.06
C GLU A 125 1.74 -20.03 -4.63
N THR A 126 2.95 -19.61 -4.25
CA THR A 126 3.56 -18.42 -4.87
C THR A 126 3.95 -18.72 -6.31
N THR A 127 3.94 -17.69 -7.14
CA THR A 127 4.40 -17.78 -8.53
C THR A 127 5.81 -17.21 -8.65
N ASP A 128 6.55 -17.58 -9.70
CA ASP A 128 7.87 -16.99 -9.99
C ASP A 128 7.81 -15.45 -10.05
N THR A 129 6.67 -14.89 -10.49
CA THR A 129 6.46 -13.44 -10.54
C THR A 129 6.33 -12.84 -9.13
N MET A 130 5.61 -13.52 -8.24
CA MET A 130 5.49 -13.15 -6.82
C MET A 130 6.84 -13.20 -6.12
N ASP A 131 7.57 -14.31 -6.27
CA ASP A 131 8.86 -14.52 -5.60
C ASP A 131 9.92 -13.51 -6.07
N ASN A 132 9.92 -13.21 -7.37
CA ASN A 132 10.78 -12.19 -7.92
C ASN A 132 10.43 -10.79 -7.40
N LEU A 133 9.14 -10.46 -7.27
CA LEU A 133 8.70 -9.19 -6.71
C LEU A 133 9.08 -9.05 -5.23
N LEU A 134 8.88 -10.10 -4.43
CA LEU A 134 9.32 -10.16 -3.03
C LEU A 134 10.84 -9.95 -2.91
N SER A 135 11.61 -10.60 -3.77
CA SER A 135 13.08 -10.43 -3.79
C SER A 135 13.50 -9.00 -4.17
N GLN A 136 12.77 -8.37 -5.10
CA GLN A 136 13.04 -6.99 -5.52
C GLN A 136 12.80 -5.99 -4.38
N ILE A 137 11.67 -6.09 -3.66
CA ILE A 137 11.40 -5.19 -2.53
C ILE A 137 12.37 -5.45 -1.36
N GLU A 138 12.70 -6.71 -1.08
CA GLU A 138 13.63 -7.10 -0.02
C GLU A 138 15.04 -6.54 -0.25
N GLY A 139 15.47 -6.44 -1.51
CA GLY A 139 16.78 -5.89 -1.89
C GLY A 139 16.89 -4.35 -1.86
N LEU A 140 15.80 -3.63 -1.61
CA LEU A 140 15.81 -2.17 -1.50
C LEU A 140 16.23 -1.71 -0.10
N GLU A 141 16.75 -0.49 0.02
CA GLU A 141 16.98 0.15 1.31
C GLU A 141 15.66 0.49 2.01
N PHE A 142 15.65 0.56 3.34
CA PHE A 142 14.43 0.76 4.14
C PHE A 142 13.55 1.95 3.68
N GLU A 143 14.15 3.12 3.44
CA GLU A 143 13.40 4.30 2.97
C GLU A 143 12.76 4.08 1.58
N GLN A 144 13.41 3.30 0.72
CA GLN A 144 12.88 2.94 -0.60
C GLN A 144 11.74 1.94 -0.46
N GLN A 145 11.87 0.94 0.41
CA GLN A 145 10.80 -0.01 0.73
C GLN A 145 9.55 0.75 1.22
N MET A 146 9.73 1.66 2.19
CA MET A 146 8.64 2.48 2.71
C MET A 146 8.00 3.37 1.63
N SER A 147 8.81 3.95 0.73
CA SER A 147 8.31 4.74 -0.41
C SER A 147 7.46 3.90 -1.36
N VAL A 148 7.90 2.69 -1.70
CA VAL A 148 7.15 1.75 -2.54
C VAL A 148 5.83 1.35 -1.86
N MET A 149 5.88 0.95 -0.59
CA MET A 149 4.69 0.53 0.16
C MET A 149 3.67 1.65 0.24
N ARG A 150 4.08 2.88 0.61
CA ARG A 150 3.21 4.07 0.64
C ARG A 150 2.60 4.39 -0.73
N THR A 151 3.37 4.24 -1.79
CA THR A 151 2.86 4.44 -3.16
C THR A 151 1.81 3.40 -3.50
N ILE A 152 2.07 2.12 -3.24
CA ILE A 152 1.17 1.02 -3.56
C ILE A 152 -0.17 1.20 -2.81
N VAL A 153 -0.12 1.37 -1.49
CA VAL A 153 -1.33 1.51 -0.67
C VAL A 153 -2.10 2.80 -0.97
N GLY A 154 -1.38 3.87 -1.35
CA GLY A 154 -1.96 5.16 -1.76
C GLY A 154 -2.71 5.13 -3.09
N ASN A 155 -2.46 4.13 -3.93
CA ASN A 155 -3.15 3.94 -5.20
C ASN A 155 -4.41 3.05 -5.09
N MET A 156 -4.81 2.65 -3.88
CA MET A 156 -5.96 1.79 -3.61
C MET A 156 -7.12 2.57 -2.96
N GLY A 157 -8.29 1.93 -2.92
CA GLY A 157 -9.53 2.51 -2.40
C GLY A 157 -10.17 3.48 -3.39
N TYR A 158 -11.15 4.23 -2.89
CA TYR A 158 -11.96 5.13 -3.70
C TYR A 158 -11.98 6.53 -3.10
N SER A 159 -11.77 7.55 -3.91
CA SER A 159 -11.91 8.94 -3.49
C SER A 159 -12.42 9.79 -4.66
N ASP A 160 -13.47 10.57 -4.40
CA ASP A 160 -13.96 11.61 -5.33
C ASP A 160 -12.99 12.81 -5.40
N VAL A 161 -12.08 12.91 -4.42
CA VAL A 161 -11.04 13.91 -4.40
C VAL A 161 -9.97 13.44 -5.39
N LYS A 162 -9.90 14.12 -6.54
CA LYS A 162 -8.82 13.91 -7.50
C LYS A 162 -7.48 13.96 -6.75
N PRO A 163 -6.53 13.05 -7.02
CA PRO A 163 -5.19 13.13 -6.46
C PRO A 163 -4.71 14.56 -6.63
N VAL A 164 -4.25 15.20 -5.55
CA VAL A 164 -3.66 16.52 -5.65
C VAL A 164 -2.57 16.40 -6.70
N GLU A 165 -2.79 17.01 -7.86
CA GLU A 165 -1.81 17.05 -8.94
C GLU A 165 -0.49 17.45 -8.28
N THR A 166 0.47 16.52 -8.23
CA THR A 166 1.78 16.82 -7.65
C THR A 166 2.30 18.05 -8.38
N GLN A 167 3.01 18.93 -7.69
CA GLN A 167 3.47 20.22 -8.23
C GLN A 167 4.28 20.10 -9.55
N ALA A 168 4.67 18.88 -9.94
CA ALA A 168 5.20 18.54 -11.26
C ALA A 168 4.22 18.74 -12.43
N GLN A 169 2.90 18.67 -12.21
CA GLN A 169 1.86 18.85 -13.25
C GLN A 169 1.36 20.30 -13.33
N THR A 170 1.37 21.03 -12.21
CA THR A 170 1.11 22.47 -12.23
C THR A 170 2.40 23.21 -12.52
N GLY A 171 2.71 23.43 -13.80
CA GLY A 171 3.82 24.27 -14.25
C GLY A 171 3.68 25.75 -13.85
N LYS A 172 3.62 26.03 -12.54
CA LYS A 172 3.62 27.37 -11.98
C LYS A 172 5.04 27.73 -11.57
N THR A 173 5.77 28.26 -12.55
CA THR A 173 6.92 29.12 -12.31
C THR A 173 6.50 30.23 -11.33
N PRO A 174 7.16 30.41 -10.16
CA PRO A 174 7.09 31.68 -9.46
C PRO A 174 7.90 32.66 -10.32
N SER A 175 7.20 33.50 -11.08
CA SER A 175 7.83 34.69 -11.62
C SER A 175 8.19 35.59 -10.43
N LEU A 176 9.44 36.05 -10.47
CA LEU A 176 10.03 37.08 -9.60
C LEU A 176 9.13 38.32 -9.47
#